data_AF-A0A379FQ41-F1
#
_entry.id   AF-A0A379FQ41-F1
#
_cell.length_a   1.000
_cell.length_b   1.000
_cell.length_c   1.000
_cell.angle_alpha   90.00
_cell.angle_beta   90.00
_cell.angle_gamma   90.00
#
_symmetry.space_group_name_H-M   'P 1'
#
loop_
_entity.id
_entity.type
_entity.pdbx_description
1 polymer ?
#
loop_
_entity_poly.entity_id
_entity_poly.type
_entity_poly.pdbx_seq_one_letter_code
_entity_poly.pdbx_strand_id
1 'polypeptide(L)' 'MIKATDRKLVVGLEIGTSKVSALVGEILPDGMVNIIGGGELSISWNGQRWRKRP' A
#
# COMPACT_ATOMS: atom_id res chain seq x y z
N MET A 1 2.88 21.70 25.23
CA MET A 1 3.26 20.48 24.49
C MET A 1 2.11 20.15 23.55
N ILE A 2 2.26 20.36 22.24
CA ILE A 2 1.25 19.93 21.26
C ILE A 2 1.24 18.41 21.32
N LYS A 3 0.16 17.84 21.84
CA LYS A 3 -0.05 16.39 21.84
C LYS A 3 -0.22 16.01 20.38
N ALA A 4 0.86 15.56 19.73
CA ALA A 4 0.77 14.94 18.42
C ALA A 4 -0.21 13.78 18.60
N THR A 5 -1.41 13.91 18.03
CA THR A 5 -2.39 12.84 18.04
C THR A 5 -1.71 11.63 17.46
N ASP A 6 -1.54 10.59 18.28
CA ASP A 6 -1.00 9.30 17.88
C ASP A 6 -2.00 8.67 16.91
N ARG A 7 -1.93 9.10 15.64
CA ARG A 7 -2.78 8.58 14.58
C ARG A 7 -2.24 7.19 14.26
N LYS A 8 -2.96 6.18 14.72
CA LYS A 8 -2.61 4.79 14.47
C LYS A 8 -2.92 4.44 13.02
N LEU A 9 -1.94 4.65 12.15
CA LEU A 9 -2.03 4.34 10.73
C LEU A 9 -1.82 2.84 10.49
N VAL A 10 -2.57 2.28 9.55
CA VAL A 10 -2.45 0.91 9.08
C VAL A 10 -2.36 0.91 7.56
N VAL A 11 -1.55 0.00 7.02
CA VAL A 11 -1.40 -0.19 5.57
C VAL A 11 -1.76 -1.61 5.22
N GLY A 12 -2.73 -1.79 4.32
CA GLY A 12 -3.03 -3.06 3.68
C GLY A 12 -2.25 -3.17 2.37
N LEU A 13 -1.48 -4.25 2.21
CA LEU A 13 -0.73 -4.55 1.00
C LEU A 13 -1.27 -5.82 0.35
N GLU A 14 -1.69 -5.71 -0.90
CA GLU A 14 -2.12 -6.82 -1.75
C GLU A 14 -1.09 -7.01 -2.87
N ILE A 15 -0.55 -8.23 -3.00
CA ILE A 15 0.40 -8.58 -4.05
C ILE A 15 -0.26 -9.60 -4.97
N GLY A 16 -0.72 -9.13 -6.12
CA GLY A 16 -1.17 -9.98 -7.23
C GLY A 16 -0.05 -10.22 -8.26
N THR A 17 -0.29 -11.16 -9.17
CA THR A 17 0.66 -11.49 -10.26
C THR A 17 0.76 -10.40 -11.32
N SER A 18 -0.33 -9.64 -11.53
CA SER A 18 -0.42 -8.58 -12.54
C SER A 18 -0.45 -7.18 -11.94
N LYS A 19 -0.67 -7.05 -10.63
CA LYS A 19 -0.83 -5.76 -9.95
C LYS A 19 -0.44 -5.89 -8.47
N VAL A 20 0.18 -4.85 -7.92
CA VAL A 20 0.33 -4.66 -6.48
C VAL A 20 -0.53 -3.47 -6.06
N SER A 21 -1.31 -3.61 -5.00
CA SER A 21 -2.17 -2.54 -4.48
C SER A 21 -1.86 -2.28 -3.01
N ALA A 22 -1.84 -1.01 -2.62
CA ALA A 22 -1.62 -0.58 -1.25
C ALA A 22 -2.75 0.37 -0.82
N LEU A 23 -3.32 0.14 0.36
CA LEU A 23 -4.35 0.96 0.96
C LEU A 23 -3.85 1.46 2.30
N VAL A 24 -4.01 2.76 2.55
CA VAL A 24 -3.64 3.42 3.81
C VAL A 24 -4.92 3.84 4.51
N GLY A 25 -5.05 3.45 5.77
CA GLY A 25 -6.14 3.86 6.63
C GLY A 25 -5.65 4.28 8.00
N GLU A 26 -6.48 5.04 8.71
CA GLU A 26 -6.32 5.24 10.16
C GLU A 26 -7.27 4.32 10.92
N ILE A 27 -6.81 3.83 12.07
CA ILE A 27 -7.64 3.09 13.00
C ILE A 27 -8.32 4.09 13.92
N LEU A 28 -9.64 4.12 13.86
CA LEU A 28 -10.49 4.92 14.73
C LEU A 28 -10.57 4.29 16.13
N PRO A 29 -10.94 5.07 17.17
CA PRO A 29 -11.04 4.57 18.55
C PRO A 29 -12.06 3.44 18.76
N ASP A 30 -13.04 3.30 17.85
CA ASP A 30 -14.02 2.22 17.83
C ASP A 30 -13.51 0.93 17.15
N GLY A 31 -12.26 0.94 16.66
CA GLY A 31 -11.62 -0.16 15.96
C GLY A 31 -11.92 -0.22 14.46
N MET A 32 -12.73 0.71 13.92
CA MET A 32 -12.94 0.79 12.48
C MET A 32 -11.72 1.37 11.77
N VAL A 33 -11.52 0.97 10.51
CA VAL A 33 -10.46 1.53 9.67
C VAL A 33 -11.09 2.55 8.71
N ASN A 34 -10.66 3.80 8.82
CA ASN A 34 -11.03 4.85 7.89
C ASN A 34 -9.97 4.95 6.78
N ILE A 35 -10.35 4.72 5.53
CA ILE A 35 -9.42 4.74 4.39
C ILE A 35 -9.13 6.19 4.00
N ILE A 36 -7.86 6.58 4.05
CA ILE A 36 -7.41 7.94 3.73
C ILE A 36 -6.72 8.03 2.36
N GLY A 37 -6.28 6.90 1.80
CA GLY A 37 -5.65 6.88 0.49
C GLY A 37 -5.32 5.47 0.02
N GLY A 38 -5.09 5.33 -1.28
CA GLY A 38 -4.70 4.07 -1.88
C GLY A 38 -3.92 4.29 -3.17
N GLY A 39 -3.17 3.28 -3.56
CA GLY A 39 -2.38 3.27 -4.79
C GLY A 39 -2.32 1.88 -5.39
N GLU A 40 -2.19 1.82 -6.71
CA GLU A 40 -2.09 0.58 -7.46
C GLU A 40 -0.92 0.67 -8.43
N LEU A 41 -0.16 -0.41 -8.54
CA LEU A 41 0.97 -0.56 -9.45
C LEU A 41 0.71 -1.73 -10.39
N SER A 42 0.49 -1.44 -11.67
CA SER A 42 0.31 -2.47 -12.70
C SER A 42 1.67 -3.06 -13.09
N ILE A 43 1.81 -4.37 -12.91
CA ILE A 43 2.98 -5.11 -13.33
C ILE A 43 2.79 -5.48 -14.80
N SER A 44 3.48 -4.78 -15.69
CA SER A 44 3.63 -5.21 -17.08
C SER A 44 4.86 -6.09 -17.21
N TRP A 45 4.63 -7.40 -17.36
CA TRP A 45 5.70 -8.37 -17.61
C TRP A 45 6.09 -8.30 -19.08
N ASN A 46 6.91 -7.32 -19.46
CA ASN A 46 7.64 -7.38 -20.71
C ASN A 46 8.79 -8.38 -20.49
N GLY A 47 8.66 -9.61 -21.00
CA GLY A 47 9.60 -10.73 -20.79
C GLY A 47 11.06 -10.52 -21.23
N GLN A 48 11.47 -9.28 -21.44
CA GLN A 48 12.82 -8.82 -21.76
C GLN A 48 13.68 -8.51 -20.51
N ARG A 49 13.11 -8.35 -19.32
CA ARG A 49 13.86 -7.89 -18.12
C ARG A 49 14.87 -8.92 -17.57
N TRP A 50 14.69 -10.20 -17.91
CA TRP A 50 15.61 -11.30 -17.55
C TRP A 50 16.53 -11.76 -18.70
N ARG A 51 16.63 -11.01 -19.81
CA ARG A 51 17.77 -11.23 -20.72
C ARG A 51 19.01 -10.73 -19.98
N LYS A 52 19.81 -11.70 -19.48
CA LYS A 52 21.11 -11.45 -18.86
C LYS A 52 21.83 -10.36 -19.66
N ARG A 53 22.12 -9.23 -19.03
CA ARG A 53 23.08 -8.29 -19.58
C ARG A 53 24.41 -9.07 -19.67
N PRO A 54 25.07 -9.12 -20.83
CA PRO A 54 26.41 -9.70 -20.92
C PRO A 54 27.38 -8.95 -20.00
#